data_AF-A0A9W6WFK0-F1
#
_entry.id   AF-A0A9W6WFK0-F1
#
_cell.length_a   1.000
_cell.length_b   1.000
_cell.length_c   1.000
_cell.angle_alpha   90.00
_cell.angle_beta   90.00
_cell.angle_gamma   90.00
#
_symmetry.space_group_name_H-M   'P 1'
#
loop_
_entity.id
_entity.type
_entity.pdbx_description
1 polymer ?
#
loop_
_entity_poly.entity_id
_entity_poly.type
_entity_poly.pdbx_seq_one_letter_code
_entity_poly.pdbx_strand_id
1 'polypeptide(L)'
;MRAASRVLAQYVPLIKFVGGPHLSARHAAAVHPCAPDHIVPTGFDSSASSSAASAASTGSFSSIGNVEFESRNLLSKRFRYGVIEDLEIDDVNTGGAEVFIH
;
A
#
# COMPACT_ATOMS: atom_id res chain seq x y z
N MET A 1 -1.37 26.85 0.21
CA MET A 1 -1.71 25.85 1.24
C MET A 1 -2.10 26.50 2.58
N ARG A 2 -3.17 27.31 2.63
CA ARG A 2 -3.60 28.02 3.86
C ARG A 2 -4.98 27.63 4.40
N ALA A 3 -5.73 26.78 3.68
CA ALA A 3 -7.11 26.44 4.04
C ALA A 3 -7.22 25.32 5.11
N ALA A 4 -6.26 24.39 5.16
CA ALA A 4 -6.31 23.22 6.04
C ALA A 4 -6.07 23.53 7.54
N SER A 5 -5.45 24.67 7.86
CA SER A 5 -5.10 25.03 9.24
C SER A 5 -6.30 25.41 10.11
N ARG A 6 -7.41 25.89 9.53
CA ARG A 6 -8.60 26.28 10.30
C ARG A 6 -9.39 25.09 10.85
N VAL A 7 -9.43 23.98 10.11
CA VAL A 7 -10.07 22.74 10.56
C VAL A 7 -9.23 22.07 11.66
N LEU A 8 -7.91 22.05 11.50
CA LEU A 8 -6.99 21.48 12.50
C LEU A 8 -6.95 22.25 13.83
N ALA A 9 -7.30 23.54 13.83
CA ALA A 9 -7.35 24.35 15.04
C ALA A 9 -8.51 23.98 16.00
N GLN A 10 -9.52 23.24 15.53
CA GLN A 10 -10.66 22.80 16.33
C GLN A 10 -10.38 21.50 17.11
N TYR A 11 -9.30 20.78 16.77
CA TYR A 11 -8.99 19.47 17.36
C TYR A 11 -7.74 19.55 18.22
N VAL A 12 -7.79 18.89 19.38
CA VAL A 12 -6.62 18.72 20.24
C VAL A 12 -5.73 17.63 19.63
N PRO A 13 -4.46 17.92 19.29
CA PRO A 13 -3.56 16.91 18.75
C PRO A 13 -3.29 15.83 19.80
N LEU A 14 -3.71 14.60 19.52
CA LEU A 14 -3.53 13.45 20.42
C LEU A 14 -2.11 12.89 20.39
N ILE A 15 -1.35 13.16 19.33
CA ILE A 15 0.01 12.63 19.13
C ILE A 15 1.03 13.72 19.44
N LYS A 16 1.91 13.43 20.39
CA LYS A 16 3.09 14.26 20.68
C LYS A 16 4.27 13.70 19.87
N PHE A 17 4.74 14.46 18.89
CA PHE A 17 6.02 14.15 18.26
C PHE A 17 7.13 14.53 19.24
N VAL A 18 7.71 13.52 19.89
CA VAL A 18 8.86 13.70 20.78
C VAL A 18 10.11 13.43 19.96
N GLY A 19 10.99 14.43 19.86
CA GLY A 19 12.23 14.36 19.08
C GLY A 19 12.46 15.65 18.29
N GLY A 20 13.71 16.11 18.25
CA GLY A 20 14.11 17.21 17.37
C GLY A 20 14.10 16.80 15.90
N PRO A 21 14.43 17.72 14.98
CA PRO A 21 14.59 17.39 13.57
C PRO A 21 15.52 16.19 13.41
N HIS A 22 15.03 15.10 12.83
CA HIS A 22 15.87 13.96 12.51
C HIS A 22 16.73 14.33 11.29
N LEU A 23 18.05 14.20 11.42
CA LEU A 23 18.93 14.31 10.27
C LEU A 23 18.68 13.09 9.39
N SER A 24 18.13 13.29 8.19
CA SER A 24 18.06 12.22 7.20
C SER A 24 19.48 11.82 6.82
N ALA A 25 19.92 10.66 7.27
CA ALA A 25 21.20 10.11 6.89
C ALA A 25 21.20 9.90 5.36
N ARG A 26 22.04 10.66 4.65
CA ARG A 26 22.29 10.41 3.23
C ARG A 26 23.18 9.17 3.13
N HIS A 27 22.56 8.02 2.89
CA HIS A 27 23.28 6.85 2.42
C HIS A 27 23.71 7.11 0.98
N ALA A 28 24.95 6.73 0.63
CA ALA A 28 25.36 6.69 -0.77
C ALA A 28 24.36 5.80 -1.53
N ALA A 29 24.01 6.17 -2.76
CA ALA A 29 23.18 5.35 -3.64
C ALA A 29 23.97 4.10 -4.05
N ALA A 30 24.11 3.17 -3.11
CA ALA A 30 24.74 1.89 -3.30
C ALA A 30 23.64 0.87 -3.59
N VAL A 31 23.95 -0.05 -4.50
CA VAL A 31 23.13 -1.22 -4.75
C VAL A 31 23.03 -2.03 -3.44
N HIS A 32 21.81 -2.31 -3.00
CA HIS A 32 21.61 -3.19 -1.84
C HIS A 32 22.14 -4.60 -2.18
N PRO A 33 22.82 -5.31 -1.27
CA PRO A 33 23.34 -6.65 -1.55
C PRO A 33 22.27 -7.66 -2.01
N CYS A 34 21.02 -7.45 -1.61
CA CYS A 34 19.87 -8.26 -2.01
C CYS A 34 19.02 -7.61 -3.13
N ALA A 35 19.53 -6.60 -3.82
CA ALA A 35 18.83 -6.03 -4.97
C ALA A 35 18.81 -7.07 -6.10
N PRO A 36 17.63 -7.40 -6.67
CA PRO A 36 17.58 -8.21 -7.88
C PRO A 36 18.38 -7.52 -8.99
N ASP A 37 19.20 -8.29 -9.70
CA ASP A 37 20.07 -7.84 -10.79
C ASP A 37 21.06 -6.70 -10.44
N HIS A 38 21.28 -6.45 -9.14
CA HIS A 38 22.17 -5.40 -8.66
C HIS A 38 21.85 -3.99 -9.22
N ILE A 39 20.57 -3.69 -9.48
CA ILE A 39 20.14 -2.41 -10.04
C ILE A 39 19.81 -1.40 -8.93
N VAL A 40 20.29 -0.16 -9.08
CA VAL A 40 19.85 0.97 -8.25
C VAL A 40 18.56 1.54 -8.85
N PRO A 41 17.51 1.82 -8.05
CA PRO A 41 16.31 2.47 -8.57
C PRO A 41 16.67 3.85 -9.16
N THR A 42 16.69 3.95 -10.49
CA THR A 42 16.93 5.18 -11.23
C THR A 42 15.62 5.96 -11.31
N GLY A 43 15.44 6.96 -10.44
CA GLY A 43 14.21 7.75 -10.40
C GLY A 43 14.39 9.18 -9.89
N PHE A 44 15.61 9.74 -9.96
CA PHE A 44 15.86 11.11 -9.49
C PHE A 44 16.31 12.10 -10.59
N ASP A 45 16.57 11.61 -11.79
CA ASP A 45 16.89 12.40 -12.98
C ASP A 45 15.66 12.49 -13.92
N SER A 46 14.78 13.41 -13.55
CA SER A 46 13.61 13.81 -14.33
C SER A 46 14.00 14.41 -15.68
N SER A 47 14.03 13.62 -16.75
CA SER A 47 13.74 14.11 -18.10
C SER A 47 13.47 12.99 -19.11
N ALA A 48 12.27 13.02 -19.67
CA ALA A 48 11.82 12.34 -20.89
C ALA A 48 11.64 10.81 -20.86
N SER A 49 10.47 10.38 -20.38
CA SER A 49 9.40 9.99 -21.33
C SER A 49 8.07 9.85 -20.58
N SER A 50 7.11 10.61 -21.08
CA SER A 50 5.72 10.57 -20.69
C SER A 50 5.06 9.30 -21.22
N SER A 51 4.91 8.29 -20.36
CA SER A 51 3.75 7.40 -20.36
C SER A 51 3.36 7.16 -18.92
N ALA A 52 2.39 7.97 -18.48
CA ALA A 52 1.74 7.88 -17.19
C ALA A 52 0.96 6.56 -17.03
N ALA A 53 0.69 6.24 -15.76
CA ALA A 53 -0.06 5.10 -15.21
C ALA A 53 0.76 3.80 -15.13
N SER A 54 1.03 3.19 -13.96
CA SER A 54 0.25 3.11 -12.73
C SER A 54 1.16 2.88 -11.52
N ALA A 55 1.10 3.78 -10.55
CA ALA A 55 1.51 3.50 -9.18
C ALA A 55 0.46 2.60 -8.51
N ALA A 56 0.53 1.30 -8.81
CA ALA A 56 -0.03 0.20 -8.02
C ALA A 56 0.38 -1.12 -8.68
N SER A 57 1.65 -1.50 -8.58
CA SER A 57 2.01 -2.91 -8.67
C SER A 57 2.24 -3.42 -7.25
N THR A 58 1.12 -3.64 -6.54
CA THR A 58 1.00 -4.80 -5.65
C THR A 58 1.66 -5.97 -6.39
N GLY A 59 2.81 -6.42 -5.89
CA GLY A 59 3.75 -7.35 -6.53
C GLY A 59 3.32 -7.90 -7.89
N SER A 60 3.72 -7.25 -8.98
CA SER A 60 3.68 -7.88 -10.30
C SER A 60 4.88 -8.81 -10.38
N PHE A 61 4.70 -10.05 -9.92
CA PHE A 61 5.57 -11.16 -10.24
C PHE A 61 5.39 -11.45 -11.73
N SER A 62 6.20 -10.78 -12.54
CA SER A 62 6.40 -11.12 -13.94
C SER A 62 6.96 -12.53 -14.02
N SER A 63 6.07 -13.51 -14.24
CA SER A 63 6.27 -14.70 -15.08
C SER A 63 7.74 -15.12 -15.25
N ILE A 64 8.35 -15.62 -14.17
CA ILE A 64 9.55 -16.45 -14.28
C ILE A 64 9.02 -17.87 -14.53
N GLY A 65 8.80 -18.17 -15.81
CA GLY A 65 8.25 -19.44 -16.28
C GLY A 65 6.71 -19.49 -16.23
N ASN A 66 6.14 -20.33 -17.09
CA ASN A 66 4.73 -20.73 -17.08
C ASN A 66 4.42 -21.52 -15.80
N VAL A 67 4.55 -20.90 -14.63
CA VAL A 67 4.00 -21.44 -13.40
C VAL A 67 2.52 -21.11 -13.48
N GLU A 68 1.71 -22.11 -13.78
CA GLU A 68 0.27 -22.04 -13.60
C GLU A 68 0.04 -21.45 -12.22
N PHE A 69 -0.59 -20.27 -12.14
CA PHE A 69 -0.87 -19.63 -10.86
C PHE A 69 -1.77 -20.59 -10.08
N GLU A 70 -1.15 -21.41 -9.22
CA GLU A 70 -1.87 -22.29 -8.32
C GLU A 70 -2.78 -21.40 -7.50
N SER A 71 -4.09 -21.56 -7.70
CA SER A 71 -5.08 -20.77 -6.98
C SER A 71 -4.77 -20.84 -5.47
N ARG A 72 -5.00 -19.76 -4.71
CA ARG A 72 -4.75 -19.75 -3.26
C ARG A 72 -5.43 -20.90 -2.50
N ASN A 73 -6.46 -21.49 -3.10
CA ASN A 73 -7.14 -22.69 -2.60
C ASN A 73 -6.27 -23.95 -2.59
N LEU A 74 -5.22 -24.01 -3.41
CA LEU A 74 -4.24 -25.09 -3.48
C LEU A 74 -3.08 -24.92 -2.50
N LEU A 75 -2.95 -23.74 -1.86
CA LEU A 75 -1.91 -23.47 -0.88
C LEU A 75 -2.29 -24.00 0.52
N SER A 76 -1.31 -23.98 1.43
CA SER A 76 -1.55 -24.33 2.84
C SER A 76 -2.66 -23.48 3.45
N LYS A 77 -3.34 -24.01 4.49
CA LYS A 77 -4.48 -23.36 5.15
C LYS A 77 -4.24 -21.90 5.54
N ARG A 78 -2.99 -21.52 5.85
CA ARG A 78 -2.61 -20.15 6.23
C ARG A 78 -2.76 -19.13 5.10
N PHE A 79 -2.79 -19.57 3.85
CA PHE A 79 -2.92 -18.72 2.68
C PHE A 79 -4.31 -18.81 2.03
N ARG A 80 -5.21 -19.65 2.55
CA ARG A 80 -6.57 -19.78 2.05
C ARG A 80 -7.45 -18.70 2.69
N TYR A 81 -8.44 -18.19 1.95
CA TYR A 81 -9.47 -17.34 2.55
C TYR A 81 -10.33 -18.16 3.50
N GLY A 82 -10.79 -17.53 4.58
CA GLY A 82 -11.84 -18.09 5.43
C GLY A 82 -13.17 -18.20 4.67
N VAL A 83 -14.07 -19.04 5.17
CA VAL A 83 -15.47 -18.98 4.75
C VAL A 83 -16.05 -17.69 5.32
N ILE A 84 -16.72 -16.92 4.48
CA ILE A 84 -17.44 -15.71 4.87
C ILE A 84 -18.75 -16.17 5.53
N GLU A 85 -19.04 -15.66 6.72
CA GLU A 85 -20.29 -15.95 7.43
C GLU A 85 -21.46 -15.20 6.76
N ASP A 86 -22.69 -15.73 6.81
CA ASP A 86 -23.85 -15.14 6.14
C ASP A 86 -24.10 -13.68 6.54
N LEU A 87 -23.84 -13.34 7.81
CA LEU A 87 -23.94 -11.96 8.32
C LEU A 87 -22.93 -11.01 7.65
N GLU A 88 -21.71 -11.46 7.35
CA GLU A 88 -20.70 -10.66 6.66
C GLU A 88 -21.07 -10.46 5.19
N ILE A 89 -21.72 -11.46 4.57
CA ILE A 89 -22.24 -11.32 3.20
C ILE A 89 -23.31 -10.23 3.16
N ASP A 90 -24.24 -10.23 4.12
CA ASP A 90 -25.29 -9.22 4.22
C ASP A 90 -24.73 -7.82 4.46
N ASP A 91 -23.71 -7.69 5.32
CA ASP A 91 -23.02 -6.42 5.56
C ASP A 91 -22.33 -5.90 4.29
N VAL A 92 -21.65 -6.77 3.53
CA VAL A 92 -21.00 -6.39 2.26
C VAL A 92 -22.04 -5.93 1.24
N ASN A 93 -23.15 -6.66 1.11
CA ASN A 93 -24.22 -6.33 0.17
C ASN A 93 -24.94 -5.02 0.54
N THR A 94 -25.09 -4.77 1.84
CA THR A 94 -25.74 -3.56 2.38
C THR A 94 -24.75 -2.39 2.47
N GLY A 95 -23.45 -2.62 2.22
CA GLY A 95 -22.39 -1.63 2.36
C GLY A 95 -22.15 -1.17 3.81
N GLY A 96 -22.51 -2.02 4.79
CA GLY A 96 -22.44 -1.73 6.22
C GLY A 96 -23.42 -0.65 6.69
N ALA A 97 -24.40 -0.26 5.86
CA ALA A 97 -25.40 0.75 6.18
C ALA A 97 -26.73 0.06 6.51
N GLU A 98 -26.88 -0.45 7.73
CA GLU A 98 -28.20 -0.86 8.22
C GLU A 98 -29.14 0.36 8.18
N VAL A 99 -30.04 0.39 7.20
CA VAL A 99 -30.99 1.50 7.07
C VAL A 99 -32.08 1.30 8.12
N PHE A 100 -31.86 1.88 9.31
CA PHE A 100 -32.93 2.08 10.29
C PHE A 100 -33.91 3.13 9.74
N ILE A 101 -34.90 2.68 8.96
CA ILE A 101 -36.05 3.51 8.60
C ILE A 101 -37.08 3.34 9.72
N HIS A 102 -37.28 4.40 10.51
CA HIS A 102 -38.40 4.55 11.45
C HIS A 102 -39.56 5.28 10.77
#